data_AF-A0AAX3CNX5-F1
#
_entry.id   AF-A0AAX3CNX5-F1
#
_cell.length_a   1.000
_cell.length_b   1.000
_cell.length_c   1.000
_cell.angle_alpha   90.00
_cell.angle_beta   90.00
_cell.angle_gamma   90.00
#
_symmetry.space_group_name_H-M   'P 1'
#
loop_
_entity.id
_entity.type
_entity.pdbx_description
1 polymer ?
#
loop_
_entity_poly.entity_id
_entity_poly.type
_entity_poly.pdbx_seq_one_letter_code
_entity_poly.pdbx_strand_id
1 'polypeptide(L)'
;MRENYYYGQGKVFLAPRDNKRAFRWVGDVSSLKIAFSYEQQITKASRGGQLYQNQRIITGASGSISSTWHNFSVENLALLLGAQPVDEPFSFNEQFALPDGIVKGDIIALPHTTVFNVSINGLERDADYVVDRQFGTIEFLETPESTGLIAAYEHLFNQWLPFFSAKIQEFYLRFQGVNLAENSAPVLLELYRVSVDPLAALEMISSGNDISGIDMTSLILPEFNQQAESVFSFFGRIQVMPPHLPQPPQTALTYNGRANYDGKHQYRGK
;
A
#
# COMPACT_ATOMS: atom_id res chain seq x y z
N MET A 1 -31.01 26.14 11.44
CA MET A 1 -30.06 25.01 11.49
C MET A 1 -29.20 25.11 10.25
N ARG A 2 -27.87 25.05 10.34
CA ARG A 2 -27.00 25.01 9.15
C ARG A 2 -26.73 23.55 8.82
N GLU A 3 -26.99 23.15 7.59
CA GLU A 3 -26.62 21.84 7.08
C GLU A 3 -25.12 21.85 6.76
N ASN A 4 -24.41 20.80 7.17
CA ASN A 4 -22.99 20.62 6.86
C ASN A 4 -22.84 19.45 5.90
N TYR A 5 -22.29 19.71 4.72
CA TYR A 5 -22.10 18.71 3.68
C TYR A 5 -20.67 18.19 3.69
N TYR A 6 -20.43 17.00 3.14
CA TYR A 6 -19.08 16.46 2.98
C TYR A 6 -18.82 16.04 1.54
N TYR A 7 -17.81 16.66 0.92
CA TYR A 7 -17.22 16.24 -0.34
C TYR A 7 -15.70 16.19 -0.18
N GLY A 8 -15.19 15.00 0.14
CA GLY A 8 -13.80 14.79 0.51
C GLY A 8 -12.87 14.58 -0.68
N GLN A 9 -11.72 15.23 -0.65
CA GLN A 9 -10.55 14.88 -1.47
C GLN A 9 -9.31 14.87 -0.58
N GLY A 10 -8.31 14.05 -0.88
CA GLY A 10 -7.13 13.98 -0.03
C GLY A 10 -6.08 12.97 -0.44
N LYS A 11 -5.09 12.81 0.44
CA LYS A 11 -3.96 11.90 0.28
C LYS A 11 -3.99 10.83 1.35
N VAL A 12 -3.65 9.61 0.96
CA VAL A 12 -3.52 8.46 1.87
C VAL A 12 -2.05 8.15 2.10
N PHE A 13 -1.69 8.01 3.35
CA PHE A 13 -0.34 7.65 3.78
C PHE A 13 -0.37 6.39 4.62
N LEU A 14 0.67 5.58 4.49
CA LEU A 14 0.92 4.41 5.31
C LEU A 14 2.29 4.55 5.99
N ALA A 15 2.36 4.16 7.26
CA ALA A 15 3.61 3.97 7.97
C ALA A 15 3.61 2.57 8.61
N PRO A 16 4.75 1.88 8.71
CA PRO A 16 4.81 0.61 9.46
C PRO A 16 4.28 0.81 10.88
N ARG A 17 3.54 -0.18 11.42
CA ARG A 17 2.95 -0.10 12.77
C ARG A 17 3.97 0.29 13.84
N ASP A 18 5.18 -0.27 13.77
CA ASP A 18 6.26 -0.05 14.74
C ASP A 18 6.93 1.32 14.58
N ASN A 19 6.80 1.97 13.43
CA ASN A 19 7.38 3.28 13.13
C ASN A 19 6.34 4.25 12.58
N LYS A 20 5.51 4.79 13.48
CA LYS A 20 4.42 5.75 13.21
C LYS A 20 4.88 7.14 12.71
N ARG A 21 6.14 7.29 12.29
CA ARG A 21 6.71 8.57 11.81
C ARG A 21 7.17 8.50 10.36
N ALA A 22 7.41 7.30 9.82
CA ALA A 22 7.86 7.09 8.46
C ALA A 22 6.68 6.92 7.50
N PHE A 23 5.93 8.00 7.26
CA PHE A 23 4.80 7.98 6.34
C PHE A 23 5.26 7.97 4.88
N ARG A 24 4.74 7.02 4.11
CA ARG A 24 4.84 6.98 2.64
C ARG A 24 3.48 7.30 2.04
N TRP A 25 3.45 8.22 1.08
CA TRP A 25 2.25 8.48 0.27
C TRP A 25 2.04 7.30 -0.68
N VAL A 26 0.82 6.74 -0.71
CA VAL A 26 0.52 5.58 -1.56
C VAL A 26 0.31 5.96 -3.04
N GLY A 27 0.21 7.25 -3.34
CA GLY A 27 -0.09 7.75 -4.67
C GLY A 27 -1.57 8.14 -4.81
N ASP A 28 -2.05 8.15 -6.05
CA ASP A 28 -3.43 8.52 -6.35
C ASP A 28 -4.41 7.43 -5.92
N VAL A 29 -5.51 7.85 -5.29
CA VAL A 29 -6.54 6.99 -4.70
C VAL A 29 -7.89 7.56 -5.06
N SER A 30 -8.65 6.83 -5.89
CA SER A 30 -9.96 7.28 -6.37
C SER A 30 -11.08 7.00 -5.37
N SER A 31 -10.90 6.03 -4.48
CA SER A 31 -11.87 5.70 -3.44
C SER A 31 -11.20 5.30 -2.13
N LEU A 32 -11.75 5.75 -1.00
CA LEU A 32 -11.37 5.32 0.34
C LEU A 32 -12.65 5.21 1.18
N LYS A 33 -12.99 3.98 1.59
CA LYS A 33 -14.20 3.68 2.35
C LYS A 33 -13.84 2.95 3.63
N ILE A 34 -14.48 3.35 4.72
CA ILE A 34 -14.31 2.72 6.03
C ILE A 34 -15.67 2.18 6.43
N ALA A 35 -15.71 0.89 6.73
CA ALA A 35 -16.88 0.23 7.28
C ALA A 35 -16.63 -0.11 8.74
N PHE A 36 -17.51 0.33 9.63
CA PHE A 36 -17.48 -0.06 11.03
C PHE A 36 -18.51 -1.15 11.28
N SER A 37 -18.12 -2.17 12.02
CA SER A 37 -18.97 -3.29 12.41
C SER A 37 -18.90 -3.49 13.92
N TYR A 38 -19.99 -4.00 14.50
CA TYR A 38 -20.03 -4.35 15.91
C TYR A 38 -20.87 -5.59 16.13
N GLU A 39 -20.50 -6.35 17.14
CA GLU A 39 -21.25 -7.49 17.62
C GLU A 39 -22.13 -7.04 18.79
N GLN A 40 -23.32 -7.60 18.89
CA GLN A 40 -24.25 -7.27 19.96
C GLN A 40 -25.00 -8.48 20.48
N GLN A 41 -25.26 -8.47 21.77
CA GLN A 41 -26.21 -9.34 22.42
C GLN A 41 -27.44 -8.52 22.83
N ILE A 42 -28.62 -9.03 22.51
CA ILE A 42 -29.89 -8.41 22.88
C ILE A 42 -30.63 -9.37 23.82
N THR A 43 -30.80 -8.96 25.07
CA THR A 43 -31.62 -9.71 26.02
C THR A 43 -33.10 -9.42 25.73
N LYS A 44 -33.95 -10.43 25.94
CA LYS A 44 -35.39 -10.32 25.80
C LYS A 44 -36.06 -10.51 27.15
N ALA A 45 -37.08 -9.70 27.42
CA ALA A 45 -37.94 -9.85 28.60
C ALA A 45 -39.33 -10.28 28.16
N SER A 46 -39.92 -11.24 28.89
CA SER A 46 -41.31 -11.65 28.67
C SER A 46 -42.25 -10.76 29.49
N ARG A 47 -43.28 -10.20 28.83
CA ARG A 47 -44.38 -9.45 29.46
C ARG A 47 -45.69 -9.83 28.77
N GLY A 48 -46.66 -10.32 29.54
CA GLY A 48 -47.97 -10.70 28.99
C GLY A 48 -47.93 -11.82 27.94
N GLY A 49 -46.97 -12.75 28.03
CA GLY A 49 -46.82 -13.85 27.06
C GLY A 49 -46.05 -13.48 25.79
N GLN A 50 -45.60 -12.24 25.64
CA GLN A 50 -44.84 -11.79 24.48
C GLN A 50 -43.41 -11.38 24.88
N LEU A 51 -42.44 -11.71 24.01
CA LEU A 51 -41.03 -11.37 24.20
C LEU A 51 -40.72 -10.02 23.57
N TYR A 52 -40.17 -9.12 24.39
CA TYR A 52 -39.71 -7.79 23.97
C TYR A 52 -38.20 -7.69 24.13
N GLN A 53 -37.53 -6.98 23.21
CA GLN A 53 -36.13 -6.63 23.38
C GLN A 53 -36.00 -5.68 24.58
N ASN A 54 -35.15 -6.02 25.54
CA ASN A 54 -35.06 -5.33 26.83
C ASN A 54 -33.74 -4.57 26.99
N GLN A 55 -32.62 -5.21 26.68
CA GLN A 55 -31.30 -4.60 26.80
C GLN A 55 -30.42 -4.98 25.62
N ARG A 56 -29.69 -4.01 25.10
CA ARG A 56 -28.69 -4.18 24.05
C ARG A 56 -27.30 -3.97 24.63
N ILE A 57 -26.41 -4.93 24.42
CA ILE A 57 -25.02 -4.91 24.88
C ILE A 57 -24.11 -5.10 23.67
N ILE A 58 -23.20 -4.16 23.43
CA ILE A 58 -22.17 -4.30 22.38
C ILE A 58 -21.06 -5.19 22.93
N THR A 59 -20.78 -6.31 22.28
CA THR A 59 -19.79 -7.31 22.74
C THR A 59 -18.48 -7.26 21.97
N GLY A 60 -18.48 -6.64 20.79
CA GLY A 60 -17.29 -6.49 19.96
C GLY A 60 -17.42 -5.31 19.02
N ALA A 61 -16.29 -4.74 18.62
CA ALA A 61 -16.20 -3.70 17.61
C ALA A 61 -15.07 -4.07 16.65
N SER A 62 -15.29 -3.84 15.37
CA SER A 62 -14.33 -4.08 14.31
C SER A 62 -14.56 -3.08 13.18
N GLY A 63 -13.67 -3.07 12.21
CA GLY A 63 -13.89 -2.31 10.99
C GLY A 63 -13.02 -2.82 9.87
N SER A 64 -13.31 -2.36 8.67
CA SER A 64 -12.54 -2.63 7.48
C SER A 64 -12.35 -1.36 6.66
N ILE A 65 -11.34 -1.38 5.80
CA ILE A 65 -11.07 -0.33 4.84
C ILE A 65 -11.04 -0.97 3.46
N SER A 66 -11.62 -0.27 2.50
CA SER A 66 -11.43 -0.55 1.08
C SER A 66 -10.98 0.71 0.36
N SER A 67 -10.05 0.57 -0.57
CA SER A 67 -9.59 1.70 -1.39
C SER A 67 -9.04 1.25 -2.73
N THR A 68 -9.17 2.10 -3.75
CA THR A 68 -8.71 1.82 -5.12
C THR A 68 -7.51 2.70 -5.45
N TRP A 69 -6.34 2.09 -5.67
CA TRP A 69 -5.08 2.80 -5.90
C TRP A 69 -4.69 2.77 -7.37
N HIS A 70 -4.27 3.89 -7.94
CA HIS A 70 -3.86 3.97 -9.35
C HIS A 70 -2.35 4.03 -9.55
N ASN A 71 -1.59 4.15 -8.46
CA ASN A 71 -0.13 4.21 -8.56
C ASN A 71 0.49 2.81 -8.61
N PHE A 72 0.91 2.39 -9.80
CA PHE A 72 1.54 1.09 -10.09
C PHE A 72 3.05 1.11 -9.78
N SER A 73 3.40 1.29 -8.49
CA SER A 73 4.80 1.28 -8.03
C SER A 73 5.18 -0.08 -7.43
N VAL A 74 6.49 -0.40 -7.45
CA VAL A 74 7.02 -1.65 -6.88
C VAL A 74 6.65 -1.78 -5.40
N GLU A 75 6.67 -0.69 -4.63
CA GLU A 75 6.35 -0.71 -3.21
C GLU A 75 4.86 -0.97 -2.96
N ASN A 76 3.97 -0.44 -3.80
CA ASN A 76 2.54 -0.70 -3.71
C ASN A 76 2.22 -2.14 -4.10
N LEU A 77 2.81 -2.62 -5.19
CA LEU A 77 2.65 -4.00 -5.64
C LEU A 77 3.20 -4.98 -4.60
N ALA A 78 4.41 -4.74 -4.07
CA ALA A 78 5.00 -5.56 -3.04
C ALA A 78 4.11 -5.63 -1.80
N LEU A 79 3.54 -4.50 -1.38
CA LEU A 79 2.59 -4.46 -0.27
C LEU A 79 1.34 -5.27 -0.55
N LEU A 80 0.65 -5.01 -1.67
CA LEU A 80 -0.67 -5.58 -1.94
C LEU A 80 -0.59 -7.07 -2.34
N LEU A 81 0.46 -7.46 -3.07
CA LEU A 81 0.73 -8.87 -3.40
C LEU A 81 1.32 -9.66 -2.22
N GLY A 82 1.61 -8.99 -1.10
CA GLY A 82 2.32 -9.58 0.02
C GLY A 82 3.66 -10.15 -0.40
N ALA A 83 4.41 -9.44 -1.25
CA ALA A 83 5.67 -9.88 -1.80
C ALA A 83 6.86 -9.20 -1.10
N GLN A 84 7.90 -9.99 -0.83
CA GLN A 84 9.22 -9.50 -0.49
C GLN A 84 10.02 -9.41 -1.79
N PRO A 85 10.42 -8.21 -2.25
CA PRO A 85 11.18 -8.07 -3.47
C PRO A 85 12.46 -8.90 -3.44
N VAL A 86 12.75 -9.60 -4.54
CA VAL A 86 13.96 -10.39 -4.72
C VAL A 86 14.80 -9.72 -5.78
N ASP A 87 16.02 -9.37 -5.38
CA ASP A 87 17.01 -8.77 -6.25
C ASP A 87 17.72 -9.88 -7.04
N GLU A 88 17.75 -9.71 -8.35
CA GLU A 88 18.52 -10.53 -9.27
C GLU A 88 19.73 -9.73 -9.76
N PRO A 89 20.97 -10.12 -9.40
CA PRO A 89 22.16 -9.43 -9.83
C PRO A 89 22.34 -9.58 -11.35
N PHE A 90 23.02 -8.61 -11.97
CA PHE A 90 23.39 -8.71 -13.39
C PHE A 90 24.38 -9.86 -13.64
N SER A 91 24.37 -10.41 -14.85
CA SER A 91 25.32 -11.44 -15.32
C SER A 91 25.80 -11.13 -16.74
N PHE A 92 27.04 -11.51 -17.05
CA PHE A 92 27.70 -11.26 -18.35
C PHE A 92 28.04 -12.54 -19.12
N ASN A 93 27.63 -13.71 -18.62
CA ASN A 93 28.00 -15.00 -19.21
C ASN A 93 26.96 -16.10 -18.94
N GLU A 94 25.69 -15.72 -18.94
CA GLU A 94 24.59 -16.64 -18.71
C GLU A 94 24.43 -17.60 -19.88
N GLN A 95 24.08 -18.85 -19.59
CA GLN A 95 23.84 -19.88 -20.60
C GLN A 95 22.54 -20.61 -20.30
N PHE A 96 21.70 -20.76 -21.32
CA PHE A 96 20.44 -21.48 -21.23
C PHE A 96 20.35 -22.51 -22.34
N ALA A 97 20.22 -23.78 -21.95
CA ALA A 97 19.96 -24.87 -22.88
C ALA A 97 18.52 -24.73 -23.40
N LEU A 98 18.38 -24.56 -24.71
CA LEU A 98 17.09 -24.47 -25.37
C LEU A 98 16.48 -25.88 -25.49
N PRO A 99 15.14 -25.99 -25.44
CA PRO A 99 14.46 -27.27 -25.64
C PRO A 99 14.71 -27.79 -27.06
N ASP A 100 14.71 -29.11 -27.23
CA ASP A 100 14.75 -29.72 -28.56
C ASP A 100 13.39 -29.59 -29.28
N GLY A 101 13.40 -29.73 -30.60
CA GLY A 101 12.17 -29.78 -31.41
C GLY A 101 11.54 -28.42 -31.72
N ILE A 102 12.33 -27.35 -31.65
CA ILE A 102 11.92 -25.98 -32.01
C ILE A 102 11.51 -25.93 -33.47
N VAL A 103 10.36 -25.31 -33.75
CA VAL A 103 9.89 -25.07 -35.11
C VAL A 103 9.79 -23.56 -35.38
N LYS A 104 9.81 -23.19 -36.66
CA LYS A 104 9.55 -21.82 -37.10
C LYS A 104 8.28 -21.24 -36.45
N GLY A 105 8.41 -20.06 -35.86
CA GLY A 105 7.36 -19.31 -35.18
C GLY A 105 7.28 -19.58 -33.68
N ASP A 106 8.06 -20.53 -33.14
CA ASP A 106 8.12 -20.75 -31.71
C ASP A 106 8.76 -19.56 -30.99
N ILE A 107 8.20 -19.21 -29.83
CA ILE A 107 8.71 -18.16 -28.94
C ILE A 107 9.14 -18.83 -27.63
N ILE A 108 10.42 -18.69 -27.30
CA ILE A 108 11.04 -19.27 -26.11
C ILE A 108 11.47 -18.15 -25.18
N ALA A 109 11.00 -18.19 -23.94
CA ALA A 109 11.45 -17.28 -22.90
C ALA A 109 12.78 -17.76 -22.31
N LEU A 110 13.74 -16.85 -22.23
CA LEU A 110 14.93 -17.01 -21.40
C LEU A 110 14.54 -16.88 -19.93
N PRO A 111 15.32 -17.48 -19.01
CA PRO A 111 15.12 -17.32 -17.57
C PRO A 111 15.11 -15.87 -17.08
N HIS A 112 15.76 -14.96 -17.81
CA HIS A 112 15.95 -13.56 -17.42
C HIS A 112 15.36 -12.59 -18.44
N THR A 113 14.93 -11.43 -17.96
CA THR A 113 14.49 -10.29 -18.79
C THR A 113 15.62 -9.28 -19.00
N THR A 114 15.40 -8.22 -19.78
CA THR A 114 16.41 -7.17 -20.06
C THR A 114 17.78 -7.74 -20.49
N VAL A 115 17.76 -8.60 -21.50
CA VAL A 115 18.92 -9.36 -21.99
C VAL A 115 19.69 -8.63 -23.09
N PHE A 116 21.00 -8.87 -23.15
CA PHE A 116 21.96 -8.31 -24.10
C PHE A 116 22.85 -9.39 -24.68
N ASN A 117 23.47 -9.09 -25.83
CA ASN A 117 24.44 -9.96 -26.50
C ASN A 117 24.00 -11.43 -26.70
N VAL A 118 22.69 -11.68 -26.81
CA VAL A 118 22.14 -13.04 -27.00
C VAL A 118 22.68 -13.68 -28.28
N SER A 119 23.35 -14.82 -28.15
CA SER A 119 23.85 -15.63 -29.26
C SER A 119 23.44 -17.08 -29.06
N ILE A 120 22.95 -17.73 -30.11
CA ILE A 120 22.68 -19.17 -30.09
C ILE A 120 23.75 -19.87 -30.93
N ASN A 121 24.31 -20.97 -30.42
CA ASN A 121 25.31 -21.75 -31.15
C ASN A 121 24.74 -22.31 -32.46
N GLY A 122 25.39 -22.00 -33.58
CA GLY A 122 25.03 -22.53 -34.89
C GLY A 122 23.84 -21.85 -35.56
N LEU A 123 23.34 -20.74 -35.00
CA LEU A 123 22.31 -19.90 -35.62
C LEU A 123 22.79 -18.46 -35.76
N GLU A 124 22.35 -17.78 -36.81
CA GLU A 124 22.62 -16.39 -37.10
C GLU A 124 21.44 -15.50 -36.66
N ARG A 125 21.74 -14.50 -35.83
CA ARG A 125 20.76 -13.51 -35.36
C ARG A 125 20.18 -12.74 -36.55
N ASP A 126 18.89 -12.42 -36.48
CA ASP A 126 18.09 -11.69 -37.47
C ASP A 126 17.87 -12.46 -38.80
N ALA A 127 18.55 -13.59 -39.01
CA ALA A 127 18.27 -14.54 -40.09
C ALA A 127 17.44 -15.72 -39.56
N ASP A 128 17.93 -16.41 -38.52
CA ASP A 128 17.32 -17.62 -37.99
C ASP A 128 16.39 -17.34 -36.80
N TYR A 129 16.65 -16.26 -36.05
CA TYR A 129 15.89 -15.87 -34.87
C TYR A 129 15.96 -14.37 -34.59
N VAL A 130 14.95 -13.85 -33.91
CA VAL A 130 14.91 -12.49 -33.36
C VAL A 130 14.76 -12.54 -31.85
N VAL A 131 15.23 -11.49 -31.17
CA VAL A 131 15.24 -11.43 -29.70
C VAL A 131 14.53 -10.19 -29.23
N ASP A 132 13.49 -10.38 -28.44
CA ASP A 132 12.96 -9.30 -27.59
C ASP A 132 13.86 -9.17 -26.36
N ARG A 133 14.71 -8.14 -26.39
CA ARG A 133 15.65 -7.86 -25.31
C ARG A 133 14.95 -7.48 -24.01
N GLN A 134 13.80 -6.83 -24.09
CA GLN A 134 13.10 -6.35 -22.90
C GLN A 134 12.48 -7.52 -22.14
N PHE A 135 11.75 -8.40 -22.84
CA PHE A 135 11.07 -9.54 -22.24
C PHE A 135 11.94 -10.79 -22.15
N GLY A 136 13.13 -10.78 -22.74
CA GLY A 136 14.03 -11.94 -22.74
C GLY A 136 13.45 -13.10 -23.54
N THR A 137 12.78 -12.82 -24.66
CA THR A 137 12.18 -13.88 -25.50
C THR A 137 12.90 -13.99 -26.83
N ILE A 138 12.96 -15.21 -27.35
CA ILE A 138 13.57 -15.55 -28.64
C ILE A 138 12.46 -16.11 -29.52
N GLU A 139 12.20 -15.45 -30.65
CA GLU A 139 11.32 -15.95 -31.69
C GLU A 139 12.16 -16.56 -32.82
N PHE A 140 11.87 -17.81 -33.17
CA PHE A 140 12.57 -18.52 -34.23
C PHE A 140 11.92 -18.24 -35.59
N LEU A 141 12.68 -17.65 -36.51
CA LEU A 141 12.23 -17.32 -37.86
C LEU A 141 12.29 -18.52 -38.81
N GLU A 142 13.13 -19.50 -38.50
CA GLU A 142 13.30 -20.77 -39.21
C GLU A 142 13.39 -21.95 -38.24
N THR A 143 13.14 -23.17 -38.73
CA THR A 143 13.28 -24.40 -37.94
C THR A 143 14.76 -24.78 -37.89
N PRO A 144 15.41 -24.80 -36.70
CA PRO A 144 16.81 -25.16 -36.60
C PRO A 144 17.08 -26.58 -37.08
N GLU A 145 18.15 -26.78 -37.85
CA GLU A 145 18.58 -28.12 -38.28
C GLU A 145 19.36 -28.88 -37.19
N SER A 146 19.88 -28.15 -36.20
CA SER A 146 20.70 -28.66 -35.11
C SER A 146 19.92 -28.80 -33.79
N THR A 147 20.25 -29.85 -33.03
CA THR A 147 19.72 -30.12 -31.68
C THR A 147 20.72 -29.69 -30.60
N GLY A 148 20.27 -29.56 -29.35
CA GLY A 148 21.16 -29.17 -28.25
C GLY A 148 21.66 -27.73 -28.36
N LEU A 149 20.78 -26.82 -28.75
CA LEU A 149 21.07 -25.39 -28.84
C LEU A 149 21.23 -24.79 -27.44
N ILE A 150 22.13 -23.84 -27.31
CA ILE A 150 22.46 -23.09 -26.09
C ILE A 150 22.43 -21.61 -26.46
N ALA A 151 21.55 -20.87 -25.79
CA ALA A 151 21.55 -19.43 -25.81
C ALA A 151 22.54 -18.90 -24.76
N ALA A 152 23.60 -18.24 -25.21
CA ALA A 152 24.49 -17.47 -24.36
C ALA A 152 24.08 -16.00 -24.37
N TYR A 153 24.02 -15.35 -23.21
CA TYR A 153 23.55 -13.97 -23.09
C TYR A 153 24.03 -13.28 -21.82
N GLU A 154 23.80 -11.97 -21.77
CA GLU A 154 24.02 -11.11 -20.62
C GLU A 154 22.65 -10.58 -20.17
N HIS A 155 22.49 -10.23 -18.89
CA HIS A 155 21.27 -9.58 -18.41
C HIS A 155 21.61 -8.53 -17.35
N LEU A 156 20.76 -7.51 -17.28
CA LEU A 156 20.90 -6.46 -16.27
C LEU A 156 20.41 -6.92 -14.91
N PHE A 157 20.67 -6.07 -13.91
CA PHE A 157 20.03 -6.19 -12.62
C PHE A 157 18.52 -6.10 -12.79
N ASN A 158 17.81 -7.06 -12.23
CA ASN A 158 16.36 -7.12 -12.25
C ASN A 158 15.84 -7.30 -10.82
N GLN A 159 14.55 -7.05 -10.65
CA GLN A 159 13.85 -7.33 -9.41
C GLN A 159 12.48 -7.89 -9.73
N TRP A 160 12.08 -8.94 -9.02
CA TRP A 160 10.72 -9.48 -9.12
C TRP A 160 10.04 -9.58 -7.76
N LEU A 161 8.72 -9.70 -7.81
CA LEU A 161 7.84 -9.74 -6.65
C LEU A 161 7.20 -11.12 -6.54
N PRO A 162 7.76 -12.06 -5.77
CA PRO A 162 7.15 -13.36 -5.57
C PRO A 162 5.89 -13.20 -4.71
N PHE A 163 4.75 -13.64 -5.23
CA PHE A 163 3.46 -13.47 -4.56
C PHE A 163 3.42 -14.21 -3.22
N PHE A 164 2.80 -13.57 -2.22
CA PHE A 164 2.60 -14.14 -0.88
C PHE A 164 3.88 -14.62 -0.17
N SER A 165 5.02 -13.99 -0.46
CA SER A 165 6.32 -14.33 0.13
C SER A 165 6.66 -13.53 1.39
N ALA A 166 5.98 -12.41 1.63
CA ALA A 166 6.14 -11.59 2.82
C ALA A 166 5.20 -12.05 3.93
N LYS A 167 5.58 -11.76 5.18
CA LYS A 167 4.67 -11.87 6.32
C LYS A 167 3.60 -10.78 6.22
N ILE A 168 2.42 -11.05 6.78
CA ILE A 168 1.36 -10.04 6.91
C ILE A 168 1.93 -8.81 7.63
N GLN A 169 1.79 -7.66 7.00
CA GLN A 169 2.26 -6.38 7.53
C GLN A 169 1.09 -5.56 8.05
N GLU A 170 1.32 -4.88 9.17
CA GLU A 170 0.36 -3.98 9.78
C GLU A 170 0.87 -2.53 9.68
N PHE A 171 -0.05 -1.62 9.41
CA PHE A 171 0.26 -0.22 9.15
C PHE A 171 -0.52 0.73 10.03
N TYR A 172 0.06 1.90 10.27
CA TYR A 172 -0.65 3.09 10.67
C TYR A 172 -1.10 3.84 9.40
N LEU A 173 -2.41 4.01 9.21
CA LEU A 173 -2.96 4.71 8.07
C LEU A 173 -3.31 6.14 8.46
N ARG A 174 -2.96 7.09 7.58
CA ARG A 174 -3.29 8.50 7.74
C ARG A 174 -3.88 9.05 6.46
N PHE A 175 -5.09 9.58 6.54
CA PHE A 175 -5.71 10.33 5.47
C PHE A 175 -5.67 11.81 5.80
N GLN A 176 -5.07 12.60 4.89
CA GLN A 176 -5.03 14.04 4.97
C GLN A 176 -5.89 14.58 3.82
N GLY A 177 -7.07 15.11 4.16
CA GLY A 177 -8.02 15.59 3.18
C GLY A 177 -8.55 16.98 3.45
N VAL A 178 -9.40 17.41 2.53
CA VAL A 178 -10.15 18.66 2.59
C VAL A 178 -11.61 18.36 2.27
N ASN A 179 -12.52 19.02 2.98
CA ASN A 179 -13.95 18.99 2.67
C ASN A 179 -14.29 20.16 1.75
N LEU A 180 -14.43 19.88 0.45
CA LEU A 180 -14.73 20.89 -0.57
C LEU A 180 -16.12 21.52 -0.39
N ALA A 181 -17.06 20.83 0.25
CA ALA A 181 -18.39 21.37 0.52
C ALA A 181 -18.39 22.40 1.68
N GLU A 182 -17.35 22.42 2.51
CA GLU A 182 -17.23 23.32 3.67
C GLU A 182 -15.93 24.15 3.60
N ASN A 183 -15.82 25.01 2.58
CA ASN A 183 -14.68 25.92 2.40
C ASN A 183 -13.31 25.22 2.45
N SER A 184 -13.22 24.00 1.91
CA SER A 184 -12.00 23.18 1.94
C SER A 184 -11.46 22.97 3.35
N ALA A 185 -12.33 22.89 4.37
CA ALA A 185 -11.94 22.63 5.75
C ALA A 185 -11.09 21.35 5.84
N PRO A 186 -9.90 21.38 6.47
CA PRO A 186 -9.05 20.20 6.56
C PRO A 186 -9.68 19.10 7.41
N VAL A 187 -9.52 17.86 6.95
CA VAL A 187 -9.96 16.66 7.64
C VAL A 187 -8.78 15.71 7.76
N LEU A 188 -8.46 15.33 8.99
CA LEU A 188 -7.44 14.34 9.31
C LEU A 188 -8.13 13.09 9.84
N LEU A 189 -7.87 11.96 9.20
CA LEU A 189 -8.23 10.65 9.73
C LEU A 189 -6.96 9.86 9.99
N GLU A 190 -6.92 9.20 11.13
CA GLU A 190 -5.82 8.34 11.54
C GLU A 190 -6.39 7.01 12.04
N LEU A 191 -5.88 5.91 11.49
CA LEU A 191 -6.21 4.55 11.91
C LEU A 191 -4.93 3.89 12.39
N TYR A 192 -4.98 3.37 13.60
CA TYR A 192 -3.76 3.09 14.36
C TYR A 192 -3.11 1.77 14.00
N ARG A 193 -3.92 0.82 13.52
CA ARG A 193 -3.48 -0.52 13.14
C ARG A 193 -4.40 -1.06 12.06
N VAL A 194 -3.86 -1.16 10.86
CA VAL A 194 -4.52 -1.63 9.64
C VAL A 194 -3.75 -2.87 9.16
N SER A 195 -4.41 -4.01 9.12
CA SER A 195 -3.85 -5.25 8.57
C SER A 195 -4.32 -5.41 7.14
N VAL A 196 -3.42 -5.29 6.17
CA VAL A 196 -3.75 -5.38 4.75
C VAL A 196 -3.96 -6.84 4.37
N ASP A 197 -5.05 -7.12 3.66
CA ASP A 197 -5.33 -8.44 3.13
C ASP A 197 -4.53 -8.65 1.84
N PRO A 198 -4.15 -9.89 1.51
CA PRO A 198 -3.55 -10.18 0.22
C PRO A 198 -4.51 -9.82 -0.93
N LEU A 199 -3.97 -9.26 -2.01
CA LEU A 199 -4.74 -8.78 -3.15
C LEU A 199 -5.63 -9.89 -3.74
N ALA A 200 -6.94 -9.61 -3.84
CA ALA A 200 -7.91 -10.56 -4.36
C ALA A 200 -7.83 -10.72 -5.89
N ALA A 201 -7.55 -9.63 -6.61
CA ALA A 201 -7.42 -9.62 -8.06
C ALA A 201 -6.44 -8.52 -8.51
N LEU A 202 -5.60 -8.84 -9.49
CA LEU A 202 -4.75 -7.87 -10.19
C LEU A 202 -5.15 -7.84 -11.66
N GLU A 203 -5.78 -6.76 -12.10
CA GLU A 203 -6.19 -6.60 -13.50
C GLU A 203 -5.02 -6.04 -14.33
N MET A 204 -4.43 -6.89 -15.16
CA MET A 204 -3.28 -6.54 -16.01
C MET A 204 -3.70 -5.94 -17.36
N ILE A 205 -4.91 -6.26 -17.83
CA ILE A 205 -5.49 -5.76 -19.08
C ILE A 205 -6.94 -5.38 -18.79
N SER A 206 -7.29 -4.12 -19.08
CA SER A 206 -8.65 -3.59 -18.90
C SER A 206 -9.26 -3.23 -20.26
N SER A 207 -10.58 -3.40 -20.37
CA SER A 207 -11.36 -3.14 -21.60
C SER A 207 -12.33 -1.96 -21.46
N GLY A 208 -12.30 -1.28 -20.32
CA GLY A 208 -13.14 -0.12 -20.02
C GLY A 208 -12.51 1.22 -20.42
N ASN A 209 -13.28 2.30 -20.22
CA ASN A 209 -12.82 3.68 -20.44
C ASN A 209 -12.12 4.28 -19.20
N ASP A 210 -12.13 3.57 -18.06
CA ASP A 210 -11.52 4.00 -16.81
C ASP A 210 -10.09 3.46 -16.68
N ILE A 211 -9.23 4.21 -15.98
CA ILE A 211 -7.88 3.74 -15.66
C ILE A 211 -8.00 2.61 -14.63
N SER A 212 -7.39 1.46 -14.92
CA SER A 212 -7.34 0.33 -13.99
C SER A 212 -6.78 0.75 -12.63
N GLY A 213 -7.38 0.21 -11.57
CA GLY A 213 -6.98 0.46 -10.19
C GLY A 213 -6.71 -0.84 -9.47
N ILE A 214 -5.86 -0.78 -8.45
CA ILE A 214 -5.57 -1.91 -7.57
C ILE A 214 -6.40 -1.74 -6.30
N ASP A 215 -7.32 -2.66 -6.06
CA ASP A 215 -8.19 -2.61 -4.89
C ASP A 215 -7.49 -3.19 -3.66
N MET A 216 -7.26 -2.34 -2.67
CA MET A 216 -6.78 -2.72 -1.35
C MET A 216 -7.96 -2.95 -0.42
N THR A 217 -7.96 -4.09 0.26
CA THR A 217 -8.82 -4.37 1.42
C THR A 217 -7.99 -4.59 2.68
N SER A 218 -8.53 -4.21 3.82
CA SER A 218 -7.86 -4.41 5.10
C SER A 218 -8.83 -4.46 6.28
N LEU A 219 -8.35 -5.04 7.37
CA LEU A 219 -9.02 -5.02 8.67
C LEU A 219 -8.44 -3.91 9.56
N ILE A 220 -9.31 -3.23 10.30
CA ILE A 220 -8.93 -2.28 11.34
C ILE A 220 -8.90 -3.04 12.67
N LEU A 221 -7.71 -3.13 13.26
CA LEU A 221 -7.49 -3.82 14.52
C LEU A 221 -7.30 -2.79 15.66
N PRO A 222 -7.66 -3.13 16.91
CA PRO A 222 -7.41 -2.25 18.02
C PRO A 222 -5.90 -2.17 18.34
N GLU A 223 -5.44 -0.96 18.67
CA GLU A 223 -4.10 -0.71 19.20
C GLU A 223 -4.16 -0.38 20.69
N PHE A 224 -4.02 -1.40 21.55
CA PHE A 224 -4.16 -1.26 22.99
C PHE A 224 -3.03 -0.47 23.66
N ASN A 225 -1.89 -0.26 22.97
CA ASN A 225 -0.80 0.56 23.51
C ASN A 225 -1.07 2.07 23.35
N GLN A 226 -2.13 2.47 22.63
CA GLN A 226 -2.55 3.87 22.56
C GLN A 226 -3.29 4.25 23.85
N GLN A 227 -2.98 5.44 24.38
CA GLN A 227 -3.78 6.04 25.45
C GLN A 227 -5.15 6.39 24.86
N ALA A 228 -6.18 5.64 25.26
CA ALA A 228 -7.53 5.79 24.74
C ALA A 228 -8.45 6.42 25.79
N GLU A 229 -9.20 7.44 25.39
CA GLU A 229 -10.26 8.03 26.22
C GLU A 229 -11.53 7.16 26.24
N SER A 230 -11.70 6.28 25.23
CA SER A 230 -12.82 5.36 25.07
C SER A 230 -12.42 4.10 24.30
N VAL A 231 -13.18 3.00 24.43
CA VAL A 231 -12.94 1.71 23.75
C VAL A 231 -12.88 1.86 22.23
N PHE A 232 -13.61 2.80 21.63
CA PHE A 232 -13.55 3.05 20.19
C PHE A 232 -12.33 3.86 19.74
N SER A 233 -11.66 4.55 20.67
CA SER A 233 -10.44 5.30 20.37
C SER A 233 -9.23 4.39 20.15
N PHE A 234 -9.32 3.08 20.42
CA PHE A 234 -8.24 2.13 20.11
C PHE A 234 -8.05 1.89 18.61
N PHE A 235 -9.05 2.18 17.78
CA PHE A 235 -8.99 1.96 16.33
C PHE A 235 -8.43 3.15 15.56
N GLY A 236 -8.67 4.36 16.05
CA GLY A 236 -8.27 5.58 15.35
C GLY A 236 -9.00 6.83 15.83
N ARG A 237 -8.87 7.91 15.06
CA ARG A 237 -9.57 9.17 15.26
C ARG A 237 -9.81 9.90 13.95
N ILE A 238 -10.87 10.69 13.92
CA ILE A 238 -11.12 11.68 12.87
C ILE A 238 -11.15 13.07 13.51
N GLN A 239 -10.51 14.03 12.87
CA GLN A 239 -10.41 15.42 13.31
C GLN A 239 -10.79 16.33 12.14
N VAL A 240 -11.84 17.11 12.33
CA VAL A 240 -12.16 18.22 11.45
C VAL A 240 -11.50 19.45 12.04
N MET A 241 -10.66 20.11 11.24
CA MET A 241 -9.88 21.24 11.68
C MET A 241 -10.51 22.51 11.11
N PRO A 242 -10.53 23.62 11.87
CA PRO A 242 -10.91 24.89 11.27
C PRO A 242 -9.95 25.20 10.10
N PRO A 243 -10.45 25.75 8.98
CA PRO A 243 -9.57 26.20 7.92
C PRO A 243 -8.56 27.17 8.52
N HIS A 244 -7.30 26.98 8.16
CA HIS A 244 -6.23 27.83 8.63
C HIS A 244 -6.52 29.25 8.13
N LEU A 245 -6.99 30.14 8.99
CA LEU A 245 -6.97 31.57 8.70
C LEU A 245 -5.51 31.91 8.37
N PRO A 246 -5.21 32.69 7.32
CA PRO A 246 -3.84 33.10 7.06
C PRO A 246 -3.27 33.64 8.38
N GLN A 247 -2.27 32.96 8.91
CA GLN A 247 -1.58 33.46 10.09
C GLN A 247 -1.07 34.85 9.69
N PRO A 248 -1.38 35.92 10.43
CA PRO A 248 -0.55 37.11 10.32
C PRO A 248 0.90 36.63 10.48
N PRO A 249 1.85 37.16 9.69
CA PRO A 249 3.24 36.69 9.68
C PRO A 249 3.65 36.43 11.11
N GLN A 250 4.00 35.18 11.42
CA GLN A 250 4.34 34.78 12.78
C GLN A 250 5.27 35.84 13.34
N THR A 251 4.79 36.63 14.31
CA THR A 251 5.72 37.37 15.15
C THR A 251 6.55 36.26 15.74
N ALA A 252 7.82 36.19 15.36
CA ALA A 252 8.74 35.18 15.84
C ALA A 252 8.47 35.04 17.33
N LEU A 253 8.21 33.81 17.80
CA LEU A 253 8.17 33.53 19.23
C LEU A 253 9.58 33.82 19.74
N THR A 254 9.87 35.09 20.01
CA THR A 254 11.06 35.49 20.74
C THR A 254 10.77 35.04 22.15
N TYR A 255 11.31 33.87 22.49
CA TYR A 255 11.54 33.49 23.86
C TYR A 255 12.30 34.65 24.51
N ASN A 256 11.60 35.51 25.22
CA ASN A 256 12.10 36.76 25.77
C ASN A 256 12.91 36.53 27.04
N GLY A 257 13.58 35.37 27.14
CA GLY A 257 14.74 35.11 28.00
C GLY A 257 14.56 35.32 29.51
N ARG A 258 13.37 35.70 29.98
CA ARG A 258 13.12 35.92 31.40
C ARG A 258 12.83 34.58 32.07
N ALA A 259 13.90 33.84 32.31
CA ALA A 259 13.96 32.95 33.45
C ALA A 259 13.72 33.81 34.70
N ASN A 260 12.53 33.71 35.29
CA ASN A 260 12.31 34.19 36.64
C ASN A 260 13.01 33.21 37.60
N TYR A 261 14.33 33.36 37.71
CA TYR A 261 15.13 32.71 38.75
C TYR A 261 16.02 33.79 39.36
N ASP A 262 15.56 34.42 40.43
CA ASP A 262 16.41 35.23 41.27
C ASP A 262 17.24 34.28 42.14
N GLY A 263 18.51 34.09 41.81
CA GLY A 263 19.43 33.19 42.51
C GLY A 263 19.77 33.58 43.95
N LYS A 264 18.77 33.93 44.78
CA LYS A 264 18.91 34.18 46.20
C LYS A 264 18.63 32.90 46.99
N HIS A 265 19.69 32.16 47.27
CA HIS A 265 19.68 31.16 48.33
C HIS A 265 19.44 31.86 49.68
N GLN A 266 18.27 31.65 50.30
CA GLN A 266 18.09 32.01 51.71
C GLN A 266 18.77 30.95 52.58
N TYR A 267 19.99 31.24 52.99
CA TYR A 267 20.65 30.54 54.09
C TYR A 267 19.98 30.96 55.40
N ARG A 268 19.29 30.05 56.08
CA ARG A 268 18.90 30.23 57.49
C ARG A 268 19.55 29.15 58.32
N GLY A 269 20.72 29.49 58.86
CA GLY A 269 21.25 28.86 60.05
C GLY A 269 20.72 29.60 61.28
N LYS A 270 19.99 28.88 62.13
CA LYS A 270 20.12 28.82 63.59
C LYS A 270 19.47 27.51 64.05
#